data_AF-F6Y8T6-F1
#
_entry.id   AF-F6Y8T6-F1
#
_cell.length_a   1.000
_cell.length_b   1.000
_cell.length_c   1.000
_cell.angle_alpha   90.00
_cell.angle_beta   90.00
_cell.angle_gamma   90.00
#
_symmetry.space_group_name_H-M   'P 1'
#
loop_
_entity.id
_entity.type
_entity.pdbx_description
1 polymer ?
#
loop_
_entity_poly.entity_id
_entity_poly.type
_entity_poly.pdbx_seq_one_letter_code
_entity_poly.pdbx_strand_id
1 'polypeptide(L)'
;MDIFNKPYELENQFLLRLPVEHAEKLKEILLAGNLKDRLAIQVQDDNRHGTVKLDGEVLTSKIFDLPCVIESLKTLDMKTFYKTADLSQIMICTPPEENAEQQALDKYGGPKDKKFLWAHGITPPLKNVRKRRFRKTARKKYIDSPDIEKEVKRLLKADMEAVSVR
;
A
#
# COMPACT_ATOMS: atom_id res chain seq x y z
N MET A 1 28.19 -15.12 -23.90
CA MET A 1 27.52 -14.22 -22.93
C MET A 1 26.33 -14.98 -22.40
N ASP A 2 26.44 -15.47 -21.16
CA ASP A 2 25.51 -16.42 -20.56
C ASP A 2 24.17 -15.76 -20.22
N ILE A 3 23.13 -16.15 -20.97
CA ILE A 3 21.73 -15.82 -20.70
C ILE A 3 21.30 -16.37 -19.31
N PHE A 4 22.05 -17.35 -18.78
CA PHE A 4 21.81 -18.01 -17.49
C PHE A 4 22.38 -17.28 -16.26
N ASN A 5 23.13 -16.20 -16.44
CA ASN A 5 23.82 -15.52 -15.32
C ASN A 5 23.26 -14.13 -15.01
N LYS A 6 22.04 -13.82 -15.50
CA LYS A 6 21.33 -12.58 -15.16
C LYS A 6 20.56 -12.80 -13.85
N PRO A 7 20.70 -11.93 -12.84
CA PRO A 7 19.92 -12.06 -11.61
C PRO A 7 18.43 -12.03 -11.96
N TYR A 8 17.67 -12.98 -11.41
CA TYR A 8 16.23 -13.03 -11.57
C TYR A 8 15.62 -11.87 -10.81
N GLU A 9 15.01 -10.93 -11.53
CA GLU A 9 14.22 -9.87 -10.93
C GLU A 9 12.77 -10.35 -10.75
N LEU A 10 12.24 -10.20 -9.53
CA LEU A 10 10.86 -10.57 -9.24
C LEU A 10 9.93 -9.53 -9.87
N GLU A 11 8.89 -10.01 -10.55
CA GLU A 11 7.84 -9.14 -11.08
C GLU A 11 7.05 -8.52 -9.92
N ASN A 12 6.98 -7.19 -9.89
CA ASN A 12 6.20 -6.46 -8.89
C ASN A 12 4.82 -6.13 -9.45
N GLN A 13 3.77 -6.57 -8.76
CA GLN A 13 2.38 -6.36 -9.16
C GLN A 13 1.61 -5.61 -8.08
N PHE A 14 0.69 -4.73 -8.48
CA PHE A 14 -0.19 -3.99 -7.58
C PHE A 14 -1.56 -3.79 -8.21
N LEU A 15 -2.58 -3.47 -7.40
CA LEU A 15 -3.92 -3.20 -7.90
C LEU A 15 -4.08 -1.72 -8.25
N LEU A 16 -4.62 -1.43 -9.44
CA LEU A 16 -5.05 -0.09 -9.84
C LEU A 16 -6.57 0.01 -9.76
N ARG A 17 -7.07 1.00 -9.01
CA ARG A 17 -8.50 1.32 -8.93
C ARG A 17 -8.75 2.69 -9.53
N LEU A 18 -9.60 2.72 -10.55
CA LEU A 18 -10.05 3.94 -11.22
C LEU A 18 -11.49 4.29 -10.82
N PRO A 19 -11.91 5.55 -10.98
CA PRO A 19 -13.34 5.89 -11.02
C PRO A 19 -14.05 5.05 -12.10
N VAL A 20 -15.34 4.76 -11.87
CA VAL A 20 -16.10 3.80 -12.70
C VAL A 20 -16.03 4.14 -14.19
N GLU A 21 -16.25 5.42 -14.55
CA GLU A 21 -16.20 5.89 -15.93
C GLU A 21 -14.83 5.63 -16.59
N HIS A 22 -13.74 5.88 -15.87
CA HIS A 22 -12.38 5.69 -16.39
C HIS A 22 -12.00 4.21 -16.46
N ALA A 23 -12.53 3.39 -15.54
CA ALA A 23 -12.35 1.94 -15.57
C ALA A 23 -13.04 1.31 -16.79
N GLU A 24 -14.24 1.79 -17.15
CA GLU A 24 -14.98 1.36 -18.34
C GLU A 24 -14.23 1.77 -19.62
N LYS A 25 -13.82 3.05 -19.73
CA LYS A 25 -12.96 3.52 -20.83
C LYS A 25 -11.71 2.63 -20.97
N LEU A 26 -10.94 2.44 -19.89
CA LEU A 26 -9.71 1.63 -19.94
C LEU A 26 -9.97 0.17 -20.35
N LYS A 27 -11.10 -0.42 -19.93
CA LYS A 27 -11.47 -1.78 -20.32
C LYS A 27 -11.63 -1.91 -21.83
N GLU A 28 -12.29 -0.95 -22.49
CA GLU A 28 -12.45 -0.96 -23.95
C GLU A 28 -11.11 -0.85 -24.68
N ILE A 29 -10.22 0.01 -24.17
CA ILE A 29 -8.85 0.20 -24.71
C ILE A 29 -8.04 -1.09 -24.61
N LEU A 30 -8.11 -1.77 -23.46
CA LEU A 30 -7.40 -3.03 -23.24
C LEU A 30 -7.91 -4.13 -24.17
N LEU A 31 -9.22 -4.21 -24.39
CA LEU A 31 -9.82 -5.18 -25.30
C LEU A 31 -9.48 -4.90 -26.77
N ALA A 32 -9.38 -3.63 -27.16
CA ALA A 32 -8.96 -3.23 -28.50
C ALA A 32 -7.44 -3.35 -28.73
N GLY A 33 -6.64 -3.60 -27.68
CA GLY A 33 -5.19 -3.78 -27.78
C GLY A 33 -4.40 -2.50 -28.09
N ASN A 34 -4.99 -1.33 -27.92
CA ASN A 34 -4.44 -0.03 -28.32
C ASN A 34 -4.03 0.85 -27.12
N LEU A 35 -3.33 0.27 -26.13
CA LEU A 35 -2.98 0.94 -24.86
C LEU A 35 -1.86 1.99 -24.97
N LYS A 36 -0.99 1.85 -25.97
CA LYS A 36 0.21 2.68 -26.10
C LYS A 36 -0.15 4.17 -26.17
N ASP A 37 0.58 5.00 -25.45
CA ASP A 37 0.41 6.46 -25.35
C ASP A 37 -0.93 6.94 -24.72
N ARG A 38 -1.88 6.03 -24.46
CA ARG A 38 -3.19 6.33 -23.85
C ARG A 38 -3.17 6.22 -22.34
N LEU A 39 -2.39 5.30 -21.78
CA LEU A 39 -2.22 5.14 -20.33
C LEU A 39 -0.79 5.48 -19.91
N ALA A 40 -0.65 6.37 -18.93
CA ALA A 40 0.62 6.63 -18.25
C ALA A 40 0.42 6.69 -16.74
N ILE A 41 1.35 6.09 -15.99
CA ILE A 41 1.34 6.05 -14.53
C ILE A 41 2.64 6.67 -14.04
N GLN A 42 2.54 7.64 -13.14
CA GLN A 42 3.70 8.28 -12.51
C GLN A 42 3.54 8.21 -11.00
N VAL A 43 4.56 7.71 -10.32
CA VAL A 43 4.62 7.65 -8.86
C VAL A 43 5.60 8.73 -8.39
N GLN A 44 5.22 9.47 -7.35
CA GLN A 44 6.07 10.51 -6.76
C GLN A 44 7.12 9.87 -5.84
N ASP A 45 8.16 10.64 -5.50
CA ASP A 45 9.30 10.16 -4.69
C ASP A 45 8.91 9.61 -3.32
N ASP A 46 7.75 10.01 -2.78
CA ASP A 46 7.25 9.51 -1.51
C ASP A 46 6.64 8.10 -1.57
N ASN A 47 6.54 7.52 -2.79
CA ASN A 47 5.95 6.21 -3.08
C ASN A 47 4.52 6.03 -2.56
N ARG A 48 3.81 7.13 -2.29
CA ARG A 48 2.46 7.12 -1.72
C ARG A 48 1.49 7.96 -2.53
N HIS A 49 1.98 8.92 -3.29
CA HIS A 49 1.17 9.70 -4.21
C HIS A 49 1.62 9.45 -5.66
N GLY A 50 0.69 9.65 -6.59
CA GLY A 50 0.99 9.51 -8.00
C GLY A 50 -0.09 10.16 -8.87
N THR A 51 0.13 10.12 -10.18
CA THR A 51 -0.83 10.53 -11.18
C THR A 51 -1.04 9.41 -12.20
N VAL A 52 -2.28 9.28 -12.67
CA VAL A 52 -2.62 8.36 -13.75
C VAL A 52 -3.26 9.17 -14.85
N LYS A 53 -2.65 9.13 -16.03
CA LYS A 53 -3.18 9.77 -17.24
C LYS A 53 -3.85 8.73 -18.11
N LEU A 54 -5.11 8.96 -18.47
CA LEU A 54 -5.89 8.13 -19.38
C LEU A 54 -6.49 9.00 -20.47
N ASP A 55 -6.11 8.80 -21.73
CA ASP A 55 -6.61 9.58 -22.89
C ASP A 55 -6.50 11.10 -22.76
N GLY A 56 -5.48 11.57 -22.05
CA GLY A 56 -5.29 13.01 -21.81
C GLY A 56 -5.86 13.47 -20.46
N GLU A 57 -6.85 12.79 -19.91
CA GLU A 57 -7.43 13.07 -18.59
C GLU A 57 -6.44 12.67 -17.49
N VAL A 58 -6.17 13.57 -16.54
CA VAL A 58 -5.21 13.34 -15.45
C VAL A 58 -5.96 13.11 -14.15
N LEU A 59 -5.78 11.92 -13.58
CA LEU A 59 -6.26 11.56 -12.26
C LEU A 59 -5.15 11.68 -11.23
N THR A 60 -5.51 12.15 -10.06
CA THR A 60 -4.64 12.06 -8.89
C THR A 60 -4.81 10.71 -8.22
N SER A 61 -3.79 10.22 -7.53
CA SER A 61 -3.87 8.91 -6.89
C SER A 61 -3.07 8.81 -5.60
N LYS A 62 -3.49 7.88 -4.74
CA LYS A 62 -2.82 7.51 -3.50
C LYS A 62 -2.63 5.99 -3.43
N ILE A 63 -1.46 5.56 -2.96
CA ILE A 63 -1.10 4.14 -2.79
C ILE A 63 -1.30 3.73 -1.33
N PHE A 64 -2.17 2.76 -1.12
CA PHE A 64 -2.53 2.23 0.19
C PHE A 64 -2.07 0.78 0.36
N ASP A 65 -1.75 0.42 1.61
CA ASP A 65 -1.42 -0.95 1.99
C ASP A 65 -2.69 -1.74 2.30
N LEU A 66 -2.90 -2.80 1.53
CA LEU A 66 -4.00 -3.73 1.73
C LEU A 66 -3.82 -4.53 3.02
N PRO A 67 -4.92 -4.90 3.69
CA PRO A 67 -4.85 -5.74 4.89
C PRO A 67 -4.55 -7.20 4.59
N CYS A 68 -4.90 -7.67 3.40
CA CYS A 68 -4.73 -9.06 3.00
C CYS A 68 -3.64 -9.14 1.93
N VAL A 69 -2.76 -10.13 2.07
CA VAL A 69 -1.86 -10.56 0.99
C VAL A 69 -2.72 -11.26 -0.07
N ILE A 70 -2.53 -10.89 -1.33
CA ILE A 70 -3.22 -11.45 -2.48
C ILE A 70 -2.17 -12.09 -3.36
N GLU A 71 -2.35 -13.36 -3.71
CA GLU A 71 -1.45 -14.03 -4.66
C GLU A 71 -2.04 -13.92 -6.07
N SER A 72 -1.23 -13.56 -7.05
CA SER A 72 -1.57 -13.71 -8.46
C SER A 72 -1.09 -15.07 -8.93
N LEU A 73 -1.98 -15.80 -9.60
CA LEU A 73 -1.67 -17.12 -10.16
C LEU A 73 -2.01 -17.13 -11.65
N LYS A 74 -1.12 -17.74 -12.44
CA LYS A 74 -1.36 -18.03 -13.86
C LYS A 74 -1.69 -19.50 -14.04
N THR A 75 -2.52 -19.80 -15.04
CA THR A 75 -2.90 -21.16 -15.40
C THR A 75 -3.04 -21.26 -16.92
N LEU A 76 -2.90 -22.47 -17.46
CA LEU A 76 -3.18 -22.80 -18.86
C LEU A 76 -4.39 -23.74 -18.99
N ASP A 77 -4.65 -24.56 -17.96
CA ASP A 77 -5.63 -25.65 -17.96
C ASP A 77 -6.82 -25.38 -17.01
N MET A 78 -6.81 -24.26 -16.29
CA MET A 78 -7.79 -23.90 -15.25
C MET A 78 -7.85 -24.88 -14.07
N LYS A 79 -6.82 -25.73 -13.90
CA LYS A 79 -6.72 -26.73 -12.82
C LYS A 79 -5.43 -26.56 -12.04
N THR A 80 -4.32 -26.43 -12.75
CA THR A 80 -2.99 -26.21 -12.18
C THR A 80 -2.68 -24.73 -12.23
N PHE A 81 -2.36 -24.17 -11.06
CA PHE A 81 -2.09 -22.75 -10.90
C PHE A 81 -0.65 -22.54 -10.43
N TYR A 82 0.04 -21.61 -11.06
CA TYR A 82 1.42 -21.25 -10.74
C TYR A 82 1.44 -19.82 -10.21
N LYS A 83 1.94 -19.64 -8.99
CA LYS A 83 2.11 -18.33 -8.37
C LYS A 83 3.07 -17.47 -9.20
N THR A 84 2.72 -16.21 -9.40
CA THR A 84 3.57 -15.24 -10.12
C THR A 84 4.04 -14.09 -9.22
N ALA A 85 3.19 -13.59 -8.32
CA ALA A 85 3.53 -12.49 -7.43
C ALA A 85 2.65 -12.46 -6.17
N ASP A 86 3.13 -11.72 -5.16
CA ASP A 86 2.37 -11.31 -3.98
C ASP A 86 2.01 -9.83 -4.11
N LEU A 87 0.74 -9.50 -3.91
CA LEU A 87 0.20 -8.15 -3.96
C LEU A 87 -0.35 -7.76 -2.58
N SER A 88 0.13 -6.63 -2.07
CA SER A 88 -0.34 -6.08 -0.80
C SER A 88 -0.61 -4.58 -0.86
N GLN A 89 -0.69 -4.01 -2.07
CA GLN A 89 -0.89 -2.58 -2.28
C GLN A 89 -1.94 -2.30 -3.35
N ILE A 90 -2.61 -1.16 -3.21
CA ILE A 90 -3.59 -0.65 -4.16
C ILE A 90 -3.35 0.84 -4.40
N MET A 91 -3.25 1.23 -5.67
CA MET A 91 -3.26 2.61 -6.14
C MET A 91 -4.71 2.99 -6.43
N ILE A 92 -5.25 3.94 -5.68
CA ILE A 92 -6.63 4.42 -5.84
C ILE A 92 -6.56 5.80 -6.48
N CYS A 93 -7.17 5.91 -7.66
CA CYS A 93 -7.28 7.16 -8.40
C CYS A 93 -8.60 7.87 -8.07
N THR A 94 -8.52 9.19 -7.92
CA THR A 94 -9.64 10.08 -7.71
C THR A 94 -9.57 11.24 -8.71
N PRO A 95 -10.72 11.75 -9.17
CA PRO A 95 -10.75 13.01 -9.91
C PRO A 95 -10.04 14.12 -9.11
N PRO A 96 -9.43 15.11 -9.78
CA PRO A 96 -8.71 16.19 -9.11
C PRO A 96 -9.55 16.94 -8.06
N GLU A 97 -10.86 17.08 -8.30
CA GLU A 97 -11.78 17.84 -7.45
C GLU A 97 -12.01 17.18 -6.08
N GLU A 98 -12.09 15.84 -6.03
CA GLU A 98 -12.32 15.07 -4.79
C GLU A 98 -11.08 14.99 -3.88
N ASN A 99 -9.89 15.26 -4.42
CA ASN A 99 -8.64 15.16 -3.65
C ASN A 99 -8.53 16.27 -2.60
N ALA A 100 -9.10 17.45 -2.85
CA ALA A 100 -9.07 18.59 -1.93
C ALA A 100 -9.80 18.27 -0.60
N GLU A 101 -10.94 17.60 -0.66
CA GLU A 101 -11.71 17.20 0.53
C GLU A 101 -11.00 16.09 1.32
N GLN A 102 -10.41 15.13 0.63
CA GLN A 102 -9.68 14.03 1.26
C GLN A 102 -8.39 14.51 1.95
N GLN A 103 -7.69 15.50 1.39
CA GLN A 103 -6.54 16.14 2.03
C GLN A 103 -6.90 16.94 3.27
N ALA A 104 -8.10 17.55 3.32
CA ALA A 104 -8.59 18.24 4.50
C ALA A 104 -8.83 17.26 5.67
N LEU A 105 -9.39 16.08 5.40
CA LEU A 105 -9.60 15.02 6.40
C LEU A 105 -8.28 14.41 6.91
N ASP A 106 -7.29 14.27 6.03
CA ASP A 106 -5.96 13.75 6.38
C ASP A 106 -5.18 14.71 7.31
N LYS A 107 -5.43 16.02 7.26
CA LYS A 107 -4.80 17.03 8.15
C LYS A 107 -5.23 16.92 9.61
N TYR A 108 -6.43 16.39 9.88
CA TYR A 108 -6.96 16.16 11.23
C TYR A 108 -6.87 14.70 11.67
N GLY A 109 -6.32 13.82 10.82
CA GLY A 109 -6.18 12.40 11.07
C GLY A 109 -5.04 12.08 12.04
N GLY A 110 -5.18 10.98 12.79
CA GLY A 110 -4.21 10.50 13.78
C GLY A 110 -2.82 10.11 13.21
N PRO A 111 -2.05 9.25 13.90
CA PRO A 111 -0.63 9.00 13.57
C PRO A 111 -0.39 8.74 12.07
N LYS A 112 0.65 9.39 11.52
CA LYS A 112 0.99 9.39 10.08
C LYS A 112 0.99 7.99 9.43
N ASP A 113 1.34 6.95 10.19
CA ASP A 113 1.41 5.56 9.71
C ASP A 113 0.05 4.94 9.41
N LYS A 114 -1.06 5.49 9.94
CA LYS A 114 -2.40 4.93 9.72
C LYS A 114 -3.08 5.46 8.46
N LYS A 115 -2.60 6.57 7.89
CA LYS A 115 -3.28 7.25 6.77
C LYS A 115 -3.25 6.46 5.47
N PHE A 116 -2.22 5.63 5.27
CA PHE A 116 -2.07 4.79 4.08
C PHE A 116 -2.50 3.33 4.31
N LEU A 117 -3.09 3.00 5.46
CA LEU A 117 -3.59 1.65 5.72
C LEU A 117 -5.02 1.51 5.21
N TRP A 118 -5.21 0.70 4.17
CA TRP A 118 -6.55 0.42 3.66
C TRP A 118 -7.35 -0.43 4.64
N ALA A 119 -8.58 -0.04 4.96
CA ALA A 119 -9.38 -0.71 6.00
C ALA A 119 -10.01 -2.04 5.54
N HIS A 120 -10.18 -2.23 4.23
CA HIS A 120 -10.96 -3.32 3.64
C HIS A 120 -10.09 -4.30 2.85
N GLY A 121 -10.50 -5.56 2.75
CA GLY A 121 -10.01 -6.42 1.66
C GLY A 121 -10.68 -6.06 0.33
N ILE A 122 -10.20 -6.67 -0.75
CA ILE A 122 -10.75 -6.43 -2.10
C ILE A 122 -12.11 -7.11 -2.28
N THR A 123 -12.30 -8.29 -1.69
CA THR A 123 -13.53 -9.06 -1.84
C THR A 123 -14.62 -8.60 -0.85
N PRO A 124 -15.92 -8.66 -1.23
CA PRO A 124 -17.01 -8.18 -0.38
C PRO A 124 -17.03 -8.76 1.05
N PRO A 125 -16.77 -10.07 1.29
CA PRO A 125 -16.75 -10.64 2.63
C PRO A 125 -15.64 -10.09 3.54
N LEU A 126 -14.65 -9.37 2.99
CA LEU A 126 -13.52 -8.76 3.68
C LEU A 126 -13.70 -7.25 3.90
N LYS A 127 -14.91 -6.71 3.79
CA LYS A 127 -15.21 -5.35 4.24
C LYS A 127 -14.86 -5.19 5.73
N ASN A 128 -14.10 -4.13 6.03
CA ASN A 128 -13.58 -3.78 7.36
C ASN A 128 -12.77 -4.89 8.06
N VAL A 129 -12.05 -5.72 7.30
CA VAL A 129 -11.36 -6.92 7.81
C VAL A 129 -10.43 -6.64 8.98
N ARG A 130 -9.68 -5.51 8.97
CA ARG A 130 -8.74 -5.12 10.05
C ARG A 130 -9.43 -4.99 11.42
N LYS A 131 -10.68 -4.51 11.44
CA LYS A 131 -11.46 -4.30 12.67
C LYS A 131 -12.36 -5.49 13.00
N ARG A 132 -12.90 -6.16 11.99
CA ARG A 132 -13.99 -7.13 12.14
C ARG A 132 -13.56 -8.59 12.15
N ARG A 133 -12.54 -8.97 11.37
CA ARG A 133 -12.17 -10.39 11.16
C ARG A 133 -10.76 -10.72 11.63
N PHE A 134 -9.83 -9.77 11.60
CA PHE A 134 -8.48 -10.02 12.10
C PHE A 134 -8.46 -10.04 13.62
N ARG A 135 -7.98 -11.16 14.18
CA ARG A 135 -7.70 -11.28 15.61
C ARG A 135 -6.57 -10.31 15.97
N LYS A 136 -6.83 -9.41 16.91
CA LYS A 136 -5.80 -8.49 17.40
C LYS A 136 -4.75 -9.27 18.20
N THR A 137 -3.48 -8.98 17.94
CA THR A 137 -2.39 -9.55 18.74
C THR A 137 -2.44 -8.94 20.12
N ALA A 138 -2.50 -9.78 21.16
CA ALA A 138 -2.36 -9.32 22.53
C ALA A 138 -0.92 -8.84 22.72
N ARG A 139 -0.74 -7.55 22.97
CA ARG A 139 0.58 -7.03 23.31
C ARG A 139 0.95 -7.54 24.70
N LYS A 140 2.16 -8.07 24.85
CA LYS A 140 2.74 -8.31 26.17
C LYS A 140 2.94 -6.91 26.77
N LYS A 141 2.18 -6.55 27.82
CA LYS A 141 2.16 -5.20 28.43
C LYS A 141 3.55 -4.62 28.73
N TYR A 142 4.55 -5.47 28.86
CA TYR A 142 5.90 -5.11 29.29
C TYR A 142 6.86 -4.64 28.18
N ILE A 143 6.55 -4.81 26.89
CA ILE A 143 7.54 -4.59 25.82
C ILE A 143 7.45 -3.20 25.17
N ASP A 144 6.28 -2.58 25.13
CA ASP A 144 6.06 -1.27 24.48
C ASP A 144 5.56 -0.23 25.49
N SER A 145 6.38 0.16 26.46
CA SER A 145 6.16 1.42 27.17
C SER A 145 7.28 2.37 26.80
N PRO A 146 7.04 3.26 25.81
CA PRO A 146 8.00 4.29 25.43
C PRO A 146 8.43 5.15 26.62
N ASP A 147 7.53 5.30 27.60
CA ASP A 147 7.80 6.01 28.84
C ASP A 147 8.79 5.26 29.74
N ILE A 148 8.68 3.92 29.86
CA ILE A 148 9.67 3.09 30.55
C ILE A 148 11.01 3.14 29.83
N GLU A 149 11.03 3.02 28.49
CA GLU A 149 12.28 3.08 27.73
C GLU A 149 12.98 4.44 27.88
N LYS A 150 12.18 5.52 27.84
CA LYS A 150 12.68 6.89 28.05
C LYS A 150 13.23 7.06 29.47
N GLU A 151 12.54 6.53 30.48
CA GLU A 151 12.98 6.64 31.87
C GLU A 151 14.22 5.78 32.14
N VAL A 152 14.29 4.56 31.59
CA VAL A 152 15.49 3.72 31.67
C VAL A 152 16.68 4.42 31.01
N LYS A 153 16.51 5.03 29.83
CA LYS A 153 17.57 5.83 29.18
C LYS A 153 18.00 7.03 30.03
N ARG A 154 17.06 7.70 30.69
CA ARG A 154 17.34 8.81 31.61
C ARG A 154 18.17 8.36 32.81
N LEU A 155 17.79 7.25 33.43
CA LEU A 155 18.49 6.66 34.58
C LEU A 155 19.91 6.22 34.20
N LEU A 156 20.07 5.47 33.11
CA LEU A 156 21.39 5.02 32.64
C LEU A 156 22.31 6.21 32.32
N LYS A 157 21.78 7.29 31.74
CA LYS A 157 22.56 8.50 31.49
C LYS A 157 23.01 9.18 32.79
N ALA A 158 22.12 9.26 33.78
CA ALA A 158 22.45 9.82 35.09
C ALA A 158 23.52 8.99 35.81
N ASP A 159 23.46 7.66 35.71
CA ASP A 159 24.47 6.76 36.29
C ASP A 159 25.83 6.91 35.60
N MET A 160 25.86 7.07 34.27
CA MET A 160 27.11 7.32 33.53
C MET A 160 27.76 8.66 33.91
N GLU A 161 26.96 9.66 34.28
CA GLU A 161 27.44 10.98 34.71
C GLU A 161 27.82 11.02 36.21
N ALA A 162 27.53 9.96 36.97
CA ALA A 162 27.80 9.91 38.40
C ALA A 162 29.25 9.47 38.71
N VAL A 163 29.84 10.07 39.75
CA VAL A 163 31.20 9.75 40.24
C VAL A 163 31.23 8.42 41.03
N SER A 164 30.09 8.01 41.58
CA SER A 164 29.91 6.74 42.30
C SER A 164 28.45 6.31 42.19
N VAL A 165 28.22 5.04 41.89
CA VAL A 165 26.90 4.40 41.83
C VAL A 165 26.84 3.33 42.93
N ARG A 166 25.70 3.13 43.59
CA ARG A 166 25.53 2.18 44.70
C ARG A 166 24.47 1.14 44.38
#